data_AF-A0A9P5VKV0-F1
#
_entry.id   AF-A0A9P5VKV0-F1
#
_cell.length_a   1.000
_cell.length_b   1.000
_cell.length_c   1.000
_cell.angle_alpha   90.00
_cell.angle_beta   90.00
_cell.angle_gamma   90.00
#
_symmetry.space_group_name_H-M   'P 1'
#
loop_
_entity.id
_entity.type
_entity.pdbx_description
1 polymer ?
#
loop_
_entity_poly.entity_id
_entity_poly.type
_entity_poly.pdbx_seq_one_letter_code
_entity_poly.pdbx_strand_id
1 'polypeptide(L)'
;MIAHAFKLDRFEPERIVTSNLVGPKTLAGIRFVETLYVWIVIISKWATSASAQDYLKYFTNLTYCGLAAYLLCTSLWTIGYLRQPSSERNDWINNKAGGWLGYLHWLLYSTVICFHVIVPIVFWTLLNTGTLPTPLARWQNISVHLLDGVLAISELVFNRHFLQPIHSLFVAGVMLFYMFLTFVVYATQ
;
A
#
# COMPACT_ATOMS: atom_id res chain seq x y z
N MET A 1 -15.88 -15.50 -19.85
CA MET A 1 -17.00 -14.89 -19.10
C MET A 1 -16.53 -14.16 -17.84
N ILE A 2 -15.80 -14.81 -16.92
CA ILE A 2 -15.27 -14.15 -15.69
C ILE A 2 -14.23 -13.05 -15.99
N ALA A 3 -13.27 -13.30 -16.88
CA ALA A 3 -12.23 -12.32 -17.23
C ALA A 3 -12.81 -11.00 -17.78
N HIS A 4 -13.86 -11.08 -18.59
CA HIS A 4 -14.53 -9.91 -19.15
C HIS A 4 -15.36 -9.15 -18.10
N ALA A 5 -16.01 -9.87 -17.16
CA ALA A 5 -16.78 -9.26 -16.08
C ALA A 5 -15.91 -8.38 -15.16
N PHE A 6 -14.66 -8.78 -14.92
CA PHE A 6 -13.67 -8.02 -14.14
C PHE A 6 -12.72 -7.18 -15.00
N LYS A 7 -12.97 -7.08 -16.32
CA LYS A 7 -12.12 -6.36 -17.28
C LYS A 7 -10.63 -6.76 -17.23
N LEU A 8 -10.35 -8.02 -16.90
CA LEU A 8 -8.98 -8.57 -16.87
C LEU A 8 -8.35 -8.57 -18.27
N ASP A 9 -9.17 -8.56 -19.31
CA ASP A 9 -8.80 -8.42 -20.73
C ASP A 9 -8.26 -7.03 -21.10
N ARG A 10 -8.47 -6.02 -20.25
CA ARG A 10 -7.97 -4.64 -20.45
C ARG A 10 -6.91 -4.24 -19.42
N PHE A 11 -6.36 -5.23 -18.73
CA PHE A 11 -5.33 -5.01 -17.74
C PHE A 11 -4.02 -4.61 -18.44
N GLU A 12 -3.36 -3.55 -17.95
CA GLU A 12 -2.10 -3.02 -18.50
C GLU A 12 -0.98 -3.20 -17.46
N PRO A 13 -0.40 -4.42 -17.32
CA PRO A 13 0.59 -4.77 -16.30
C PRO A 13 1.81 -3.86 -16.24
N GLU A 14 2.23 -3.34 -17.39
CA GLU A 14 3.40 -2.48 -17.50
C GLU A 14 3.24 -1.18 -16.69
N ARG A 15 1.99 -0.75 -16.44
CA ARG A 15 1.73 0.40 -15.58
C ARG A 15 2.18 0.20 -14.15
N ILE A 16 2.22 -1.05 -13.66
CA ILE A 16 2.66 -1.34 -12.30
C ILE A 16 4.14 -0.95 -12.12
N VAL A 17 4.95 -1.11 -13.16
CA VAL A 17 6.43 -1.02 -13.11
C VAL A 17 7.01 0.19 -13.85
N THR A 18 6.15 1.07 -14.39
CA THR A 18 6.57 2.25 -15.17
C THR A 18 6.00 3.56 -14.62
N SER A 19 6.61 4.67 -14.99
CA SER A 19 6.29 6.03 -14.52
C SER A 19 6.00 6.97 -15.69
N ASN A 20 5.14 7.98 -15.47
CA ASN A 20 4.93 9.07 -16.43
C ASN A 20 6.01 10.17 -16.31
N LEU A 21 6.75 10.21 -15.20
CA LEU A 21 7.68 11.30 -14.85
C LEU A 21 9.14 10.89 -14.91
N VAL A 22 9.46 9.65 -14.53
CA VAL A 22 10.84 9.16 -14.43
C VAL A 22 11.04 7.84 -15.15
N GLY A 23 12.30 7.47 -15.42
CA GLY A 23 12.60 6.15 -15.98
C GLY A 23 12.32 5.00 -14.98
N PRO A 24 12.09 3.76 -15.46
CA PRO A 24 11.84 2.61 -14.58
C PRO A 24 12.95 2.32 -13.56
N LYS A 25 14.21 2.68 -13.88
CA LYS A 25 15.35 2.58 -12.95
C LYS A 25 15.21 3.53 -11.76
N THR A 26 14.86 4.79 -12.02
CA THR A 26 14.64 5.79 -10.97
C THR A 26 13.44 5.42 -10.12
N LEU A 27 12.34 4.99 -10.76
CA LEU A 27 11.15 4.50 -10.06
C LEU A 27 11.48 3.32 -9.12
N ALA A 28 12.30 2.37 -9.57
CA ALA A 28 12.76 1.26 -8.73
C ALA A 28 13.56 1.74 -7.52
N GLY A 29 14.42 2.74 -7.69
CA GLY A 29 15.20 3.33 -6.60
C GLY A 29 14.31 3.99 -5.54
N ILE A 30 13.33 4.79 -5.97
CA ILE A 30 12.33 5.42 -5.08
C ILE A 30 11.60 4.34 -4.27
N ARG A 31 10.99 3.37 -4.96
CA ARG A 31 10.23 2.30 -4.31
C ARG A 31 11.06 1.44 -3.37
N PHE A 32 12.33 1.19 -3.70
CA PHE A 32 13.23 0.45 -2.83
C PHE A 32 13.46 1.19 -1.50
N VAL A 33 13.72 2.50 -1.54
CA VAL A 33 13.88 3.33 -0.34
C VAL A 33 12.60 3.35 0.48
N GLU A 34 11.45 3.56 -0.17
CA GLU A 34 10.13 3.55 0.49
C GLU A 34 9.83 2.21 1.15
N THR A 35 10.10 1.11 0.44
CA THR A 35 9.92 -0.27 0.95
C THR A 35 10.77 -0.48 2.19
N LEU A 36 12.07 -0.14 2.15
CA LEU A 36 12.96 -0.26 3.30
C LEU A 36 12.45 0.56 4.48
N TYR A 37 12.05 1.80 4.24
CA TYR A 37 11.54 2.68 5.29
C TYR A 37 10.29 2.10 5.96
N VAL A 38 9.32 1.63 5.19
CA VAL A 38 8.10 1.02 5.72
C VAL A 38 8.40 -0.23 6.54
N TRP A 39 9.32 -1.09 6.09
CA TRP A 39 9.74 -2.26 6.87
C TRP A 39 10.46 -1.89 8.18
N ILE A 40 11.30 -0.85 8.18
CA ILE A 40 11.94 -0.35 9.41
C ILE A 40 10.88 0.10 10.42
N VAL A 41 9.84 0.81 9.96
CA VAL A 41 8.72 1.25 10.80
C VAL A 41 7.93 0.07 11.36
N ILE A 42 7.59 -0.92 10.52
CA ILE A 42 6.89 -2.14 10.96
C ILE A 42 7.68 -2.87 12.03
N ILE A 43 8.96 -3.16 11.77
CA ILE A 43 9.84 -3.87 12.72
C ILE A 43 9.93 -3.10 14.04
N SER A 44 10.10 -1.78 13.97
CA SER A 44 10.14 -0.95 15.16
C SER A 44 8.83 -1.00 15.95
N LYS A 45 7.67 -0.88 15.29
CA LYS A 45 6.36 -0.95 15.95
C LYS A 45 6.14 -2.31 16.60
N TRP A 46 6.50 -3.40 15.91
CA TRP A 46 6.43 -4.76 16.46
C TRP A 46 7.31 -4.92 17.69
N ALA A 47 8.54 -4.40 17.66
CA ALA A 47 9.46 -4.45 18.81
C ALA A 47 8.93 -3.71 20.05
N THR A 48 8.06 -2.71 19.86
CA THR A 48 7.44 -1.93 20.94
C THR A 48 6.00 -2.35 21.26
N SER A 49 5.41 -3.30 20.53
CA SER A 49 4.03 -3.73 20.75
C SER A 49 3.99 -4.82 21.82
N ALA A 50 3.04 -4.72 22.76
CA ALA A 50 2.88 -5.72 23.83
C ALA A 50 2.44 -7.10 23.29
N SER A 51 1.69 -7.11 22.19
CA SER A 51 1.22 -8.33 21.53
C SER A 51 0.90 -8.07 20.05
N ALA A 52 0.75 -9.16 19.27
CA ALA A 52 0.25 -9.05 17.90
C ALA A 52 -1.18 -8.48 17.86
N GLN A 53 -2.02 -8.81 18.84
CA GLN A 53 -3.38 -8.28 18.94
C GLN A 53 -3.38 -6.76 19.16
N ASP A 54 -2.50 -6.25 20.02
CA ASP A 54 -2.38 -4.81 20.25
C ASP A 54 -1.89 -4.05 19.02
N TYR A 55 -1.08 -4.68 18.18
CA TYR A 55 -0.69 -4.10 16.90
C TYR A 55 -1.83 -4.15 15.88
N LEU A 56 -2.43 -5.32 15.66
CA LEU A 56 -3.37 -5.58 14.56
C LEU A 56 -4.78 -5.00 14.80
N LYS A 57 -5.13 -4.58 16.02
CA LYS A 57 -6.44 -3.97 16.29
C LYS A 57 -6.63 -2.58 15.67
N TYR A 58 -5.55 -1.88 15.32
CA TYR A 58 -5.62 -0.54 14.76
C TYR A 58 -5.62 -0.54 13.22
N PHE A 59 -6.56 0.19 12.61
CA PHE A 59 -6.68 0.33 11.15
C PHE A 59 -5.38 0.76 10.51
N THR A 60 -4.72 1.76 11.10
CA THR A 60 -3.48 2.30 10.59
C THR A 60 -2.41 1.21 10.51
N ASN A 61 -2.26 0.36 11.53
CA ASN A 61 -1.27 -0.70 11.51
C ASN A 61 -1.61 -1.78 10.48
N LEU A 62 -2.89 -2.15 10.33
CA LEU A 62 -3.34 -3.12 9.31
C LEU A 62 -3.08 -2.61 7.90
N THR A 63 -3.47 -1.37 7.62
CA THR A 63 -3.27 -0.74 6.30
C THR A 63 -1.79 -0.52 6.01
N TYR A 64 -0.98 -0.19 7.02
CA TYR A 64 0.47 -0.07 6.88
C TYR A 64 1.14 -1.40 6.49
N CYS A 65 0.63 -2.55 6.95
CA CYS A 65 1.04 -3.87 6.42
C CYS A 65 0.65 -4.03 4.94
N GLY A 66 -0.52 -3.54 4.54
CA GLY A 66 -0.95 -3.48 3.15
C GLY A 66 -0.01 -2.63 2.27
N LEU A 67 0.39 -1.44 2.75
CA LEU A 67 1.38 -0.59 2.11
C LEU A 67 2.73 -1.30 1.96
N ALA A 68 3.20 -2.00 3.00
CA ALA A 68 4.44 -2.77 2.94
C ALA A 68 4.39 -3.89 1.90
N ALA A 69 3.28 -4.65 1.86
CA ALA A 69 3.06 -5.70 0.88
C ALA A 69 3.01 -5.14 -0.54
N TYR A 70 2.31 -4.01 -0.73
CA TYR A 70 2.24 -3.32 -2.01
C TYR A 70 3.63 -2.88 -2.50
N LEU A 71 4.36 -2.12 -1.67
CA LEU A 71 5.67 -1.59 -2.01
C LEU A 71 6.70 -2.69 -2.28
N LEU A 72 6.66 -3.77 -1.50
CA LEU A 72 7.51 -4.95 -1.74
C LEU A 72 7.20 -5.59 -3.10
N CYS A 73 5.94 -5.88 -3.38
CA CYS A 73 5.52 -6.51 -4.64
C CYS A 73 5.92 -5.65 -5.84
N THR A 74 5.57 -4.36 -5.83
CA THR A 74 5.88 -3.45 -6.95
C THR A 74 7.39 -3.23 -7.09
N SER A 75 8.16 -3.20 -6.00
CA SER A 75 9.62 -3.14 -6.06
C SER A 75 10.22 -4.38 -6.70
N LEU A 76 9.81 -5.57 -6.24
CA LEU A 76 10.29 -6.84 -6.79
C LEU A 76 9.93 -6.98 -8.28
N TRP A 77 8.72 -6.58 -8.67
CA TRP A 77 8.30 -6.61 -10.06
C TRP A 77 9.04 -5.59 -10.92
N THR A 78 9.29 -4.38 -10.41
CA THR A 78 10.08 -3.36 -11.14
C THR A 78 11.52 -3.82 -11.33
N ILE A 79 12.13 -4.43 -10.30
CA ILE A 79 13.49 -5.00 -10.40
C ILE A 79 13.52 -6.17 -11.40
N GLY A 80 12.53 -7.08 -11.34
CA GLY A 80 12.41 -8.20 -12.27
C GLY A 80 12.27 -7.74 -13.73
N TYR A 81 11.45 -6.70 -13.96
CA TYR A 81 11.29 -6.03 -15.24
C TYR A 81 12.61 -5.44 -15.75
N LEU A 82 13.36 -4.73 -14.88
CA LEU A 82 14.64 -4.13 -15.24
C LEU A 82 15.73 -5.14 -15.59
N ARG A 83 15.66 -6.36 -15.04
CA ARG A 83 16.59 -7.46 -15.32
C ARG A 83 16.36 -8.12 -16.68
N GLN A 84 15.20 -7.91 -17.31
CA GLN A 84 14.94 -8.46 -18.64
C GLN A 84 15.58 -7.60 -19.73
N PRO A 85 15.99 -8.22 -20.86
CA PRO A 85 16.30 -7.51 -22.09
C PRO A 85 15.14 -6.58 -22.49
N SER A 86 15.45 -5.40 -23.04
CA SER A 86 14.42 -4.40 -23.37
C SER A 86 13.30 -4.93 -24.26
N SER A 87 13.60 -5.89 -25.14
CA SER A 87 12.64 -6.56 -26.03
C SER A 87 11.66 -7.50 -25.31
N GLU A 88 12.04 -8.07 -24.17
CA GLU A 88 11.28 -9.12 -23.46
C GLU A 88 10.53 -8.59 -22.23
N ARG A 89 10.75 -7.32 -21.88
CA ARG A 89 10.22 -6.67 -20.69
C ARG A 89 8.70 -6.73 -20.57
N ASN A 90 8.00 -6.42 -21.67
CA ASN A 90 6.55 -6.41 -21.69
C ASN A 90 5.99 -7.83 -21.55
N ASP A 91 6.60 -8.80 -22.25
CA ASP A 91 6.19 -10.20 -22.14
C ASP A 91 6.38 -10.73 -20.73
N TRP A 92 7.49 -10.38 -20.07
CA TRP A 92 7.75 -10.78 -18.70
C TRP A 92 6.69 -10.26 -17.73
N ILE A 93 6.36 -8.96 -17.77
CA ILE A 93 5.37 -8.39 -16.84
C ILE A 93 3.96 -8.87 -17.17
N ASN A 94 3.64 -9.09 -18.46
CA ASN A 94 2.37 -9.68 -18.88
C ASN A 94 2.22 -11.11 -18.37
N ASN A 95 3.28 -11.92 -18.40
CA ASN A 95 3.24 -13.28 -17.86
C ASN A 95 3.15 -13.30 -16.33
N LYS A 96 3.74 -12.32 -15.63
CA LYS A 96 3.73 -12.25 -14.17
C LYS A 96 2.44 -11.66 -13.60
N ALA A 97 1.92 -10.61 -14.23
CA ALA A 97 0.81 -9.80 -13.71
C ALA A 97 -0.39 -9.71 -14.66
N GLY A 98 -0.38 -10.32 -15.85
CA GLY A 98 -1.50 -10.25 -16.82
C GLY A 98 -2.79 -10.98 -16.44
N GLY A 99 -2.86 -11.56 -15.23
CA GLY A 99 -4.02 -12.31 -14.75
C GLY A 99 -4.49 -11.86 -13.37
N TRP A 100 -4.98 -12.81 -12.58
CA TRP A 100 -5.55 -12.54 -11.26
C TRP A 100 -4.58 -11.84 -10.30
N LEU A 101 -3.28 -12.15 -10.39
CA LEU A 101 -2.26 -11.51 -9.55
C LEU A 101 -2.14 -10.00 -9.82
N GLY A 102 -2.20 -9.57 -11.09
CA GLY A 102 -2.20 -8.15 -11.41
C GLY A 102 -3.48 -7.45 -10.97
N TYR A 103 -4.63 -8.13 -11.09
CA TYR A 103 -5.89 -7.60 -10.58
C TYR A 103 -5.89 -7.41 -9.06
N LEU A 104 -5.42 -8.41 -8.30
CA LEU A 104 -5.25 -8.29 -6.85
C LEU A 104 -4.26 -7.18 -6.48
N HIS A 105 -3.18 -7.02 -7.25
CA HIS A 105 -2.25 -5.91 -7.08
C HIS A 105 -2.92 -4.55 -7.33
N TRP A 106 -3.83 -4.45 -8.31
CA TRP A 106 -4.59 -3.23 -8.59
C TRP A 106 -5.58 -2.91 -7.47
N LEU A 107 -6.26 -3.93 -6.93
CA LEU A 107 -7.10 -3.78 -5.76
C LEU A 107 -6.28 -3.30 -4.56
N LEU A 108 -5.11 -3.91 -4.34
CA LEU A 108 -4.19 -3.51 -3.27
C LEU A 108 -3.74 -2.06 -3.43
N TYR A 109 -3.31 -1.64 -4.63
CA TYR A 109 -3.03 -0.24 -4.94
C TYR A 109 -4.20 0.68 -4.58
N SER A 110 -5.42 0.29 -4.93
CA SER A 110 -6.61 1.09 -4.66
C SER A 110 -6.85 1.25 -3.16
N THR A 111 -6.62 0.19 -2.37
CA THR A 111 -6.66 0.30 -0.89
C THR A 111 -5.55 1.18 -0.35
N VAL A 112 -4.32 1.07 -0.87
CA VAL A 112 -3.17 1.88 -0.43
C VAL A 112 -3.43 3.37 -0.64
N ILE A 113 -3.81 3.76 -1.85
CA ILE A 113 -4.06 5.18 -2.16
C ILE A 113 -5.22 5.72 -1.33
N CYS A 114 -6.34 4.99 -1.23
CA CYS A 114 -7.50 5.49 -0.50
C CYS A 114 -7.25 5.55 1.02
N PHE A 115 -6.74 4.48 1.63
CA PHE A 115 -6.63 4.41 3.08
C PHE A 115 -5.51 5.30 3.61
N HIS A 116 -4.36 5.37 2.95
CA HIS A 116 -3.25 6.19 3.43
C HIS A 116 -3.41 7.68 3.13
N VAL A 117 -4.42 8.08 2.34
CA VAL A 117 -4.87 9.48 2.30
C VAL A 117 -5.84 9.77 3.45
N ILE A 118 -6.74 8.83 3.77
CA ILE A 118 -7.74 9.01 4.85
C ILE A 118 -7.10 8.99 6.24
N VAL A 119 -6.15 8.08 6.50
CA VAL A 119 -5.49 7.91 7.80
C VAL A 119 -4.90 9.22 8.34
N PRO A 120 -4.04 9.96 7.61
CA PRO A 120 -3.47 11.21 8.12
C PRO A 120 -4.55 12.26 8.38
N ILE A 121 -5.57 12.36 7.51
CA ILE A 121 -6.67 13.31 7.70
C ILE A 121 -7.40 13.01 9.01
N VAL A 122 -7.87 11.78 9.19
CA VAL A 122 -8.62 11.37 10.39
C VAL A 122 -7.75 11.50 11.64
N PHE A 123 -6.49 11.05 11.59
CA PHE A 123 -5.62 11.11 12.75
C PHE A 123 -5.37 12.54 13.20
N TRP A 124 -4.90 13.42 12.32
CA TRP A 124 -4.50 14.77 12.71
C TRP A 124 -5.69 15.69 13.00
N THR A 125 -6.86 15.42 12.45
CA THR A 125 -8.06 16.23 12.70
C THR A 125 -8.89 15.76 13.90
N LEU A 126 -8.92 14.45 14.19
CA LEU A 126 -9.84 13.88 15.19
C LEU A 126 -9.15 13.12 16.32
N LEU A 127 -8.01 12.45 16.07
CA LEU A 127 -7.44 11.47 17.01
C LEU A 127 -6.13 11.91 17.67
N ASN A 128 -5.47 12.96 17.17
CA ASN A 128 -4.18 13.42 17.67
C ASN A 128 -4.34 14.15 19.01
N THR A 129 -4.54 13.39 20.07
CA THR A 129 -4.69 13.89 21.44
C THR A 129 -3.46 13.52 22.27
N GLY A 130 -2.64 14.51 22.63
CA GLY A 130 -1.61 14.36 23.66
C GLY A 130 -0.17 14.36 23.15
N THR A 131 0.75 14.33 24.11
CA THR A 131 2.20 14.34 23.88
C THR A 131 2.77 12.94 24.00
N LEU A 132 3.56 12.53 23.00
CA LEU A 132 4.24 11.25 23.02
C LEU A 132 5.55 11.34 23.82
N PRO A 133 5.80 10.42 24.76
CA PRO A 133 6.82 10.59 25.80
C PRO A 133 8.25 10.38 25.29
N THR A 134 8.45 9.67 24.18
CA THR A 134 9.80 9.33 23.68
C THR A 134 10.00 9.80 22.23
N PRO A 135 11.25 10.07 21.81
CA PRO A 135 11.57 10.31 20.40
C PRO A 135 11.13 9.16 19.48
N LEU A 136 11.30 7.91 19.93
CA LEU A 136 10.89 6.73 19.18
C LEU A 136 9.37 6.71 18.95
N ALA A 137 8.57 6.94 19.99
CA ALA A 137 7.12 6.98 19.88
C ALA A 137 6.66 8.10 18.94
N ARG A 138 7.29 9.29 19.03
CA ARG A 138 7.01 10.41 18.11
C ARG A 138 7.31 10.07 16.67
N TRP A 139 8.49 9.51 16.40
CA TRP A 139 8.87 9.07 15.06
C TRP A 139 7.88 8.02 14.54
N GLN A 140 7.60 6.97 15.31
CA GLN A 140 6.64 5.93 14.94
C GLN A 140 5.25 6.50 14.61
N ASN A 141 4.76 7.45 15.41
CA ASN A 141 3.47 8.10 15.20
C ASN A 141 3.45 8.91 13.90
N ILE A 142 4.49 9.73 13.65
CA ILE A 142 4.62 10.49 12.40
C ILE A 142 4.74 9.53 11.20
N SER A 143 5.47 8.43 11.34
CA SER A 143 5.64 7.45 10.26
C SER A 143 4.32 6.87 9.79
N VAL A 144 3.46 6.43 10.71
CA VAL A 144 2.22 5.72 10.38
C VAL A 144 1.01 6.64 10.20
N HIS A 145 1.10 7.92 10.61
CA HIS A 145 -0.02 8.87 10.51
C HIS A 145 0.27 10.11 9.66
N LEU A 146 1.45 10.24 9.05
CA LEU A 146 1.76 11.33 8.13
C LEU A 146 2.56 10.82 6.94
N LEU A 147 3.67 10.13 7.21
CA LEU A 147 4.56 9.67 6.14
C LEU A 147 3.91 8.56 5.30
N ASP A 148 3.00 7.77 5.88
CA ASP A 148 2.17 6.82 5.13
C ASP A 148 1.41 7.50 3.97
N GLY A 149 0.81 8.67 4.22
CA GLY A 149 0.15 9.47 3.19
C GLY A 149 1.11 10.08 2.17
N VAL A 150 2.30 10.49 2.60
CA VAL A 150 3.36 10.96 1.68
C VAL A 150 3.78 9.83 0.73
N LEU A 151 3.92 8.61 1.23
CA LEU A 151 4.27 7.43 0.42
C LEU A 151 3.15 7.07 -0.56
N ALA A 152 1.88 7.13 -0.14
CA ALA A 152 0.75 6.95 -1.06
C ALA A 152 0.71 8.04 -2.15
N ILE A 153 0.96 9.30 -1.81
CA ILE A 153 1.03 10.39 -2.78
C ILE A 153 2.22 10.21 -3.73
N SER A 154 3.37 9.77 -3.24
CA SER A 154 4.53 9.42 -4.07
C SER A 154 4.14 8.41 -5.14
N GLU A 155 3.44 7.34 -4.76
CA GLU A 155 2.93 6.36 -5.70
C GLU A 155 1.87 6.93 -6.66
N LEU A 156 0.99 7.83 -6.21
CA LEU A 156 0.04 8.50 -7.11
C LEU A 156 0.73 9.37 -8.18
N VAL A 157 1.83 10.04 -7.79
CA VAL A 157 2.56 10.99 -8.65
C VAL A 157 3.50 10.27 -9.61
N PHE A 158 4.31 9.33 -9.11
CA PHE A 158 5.34 8.68 -9.90
C PHE A 158 4.85 7.46 -10.66
N ASN A 159 3.81 6.76 -10.22
CA ASN A 159 3.35 5.54 -10.90
C ASN A 159 2.45 5.86 -12.12
N ARG A 160 2.40 4.97 -13.12
CA ARG A 160 1.44 5.05 -14.26
C ARG A 160 0.09 4.43 -13.96
N HIS A 161 0.00 3.80 -12.79
CA HIS A 161 -1.19 3.15 -12.30
C HIS A 161 -2.29 4.18 -11.96
N PHE A 162 -3.55 3.80 -12.11
CA PHE A 162 -4.69 4.70 -11.90
C PHE A 162 -5.78 4.03 -11.06
N LEU A 163 -6.61 4.81 -10.38
CA LEU A 163 -7.73 4.27 -9.62
C LEU A 163 -8.85 3.83 -10.56
N GLN A 164 -9.31 2.59 -10.41
CA GLN A 164 -10.48 2.12 -11.13
C GLN A 164 -11.72 2.35 -10.26
N PRO A 165 -12.76 3.07 -10.75
CA PRO A 165 -13.97 3.32 -9.98
C PRO A 165 -14.63 2.05 -9.44
N ILE A 166 -14.54 0.92 -10.15
CA ILE A 166 -15.10 -0.37 -9.72
C ILE A 166 -14.47 -0.90 -8.43
N HIS A 167 -13.20 -0.55 -8.14
CA HIS A 167 -12.53 -0.96 -6.90
C HIS A 167 -13.05 -0.22 -5.67
N SER A 168 -13.78 0.89 -5.84
CA SER A 168 -14.33 1.66 -4.72
C SER A 168 -15.25 0.82 -3.82
N LEU A 169 -16.06 -0.07 -4.40
CA LEU A 169 -16.92 -0.99 -3.66
C LEU A 169 -16.11 -1.96 -2.80
N PHE A 170 -14.99 -2.47 -3.33
CA PHE A 170 -14.09 -3.34 -2.58
C PHE A 170 -13.40 -2.60 -1.44
N VAL A 171 -12.86 -1.41 -1.71
CA VAL A 171 -12.22 -0.54 -0.70
C VAL A 171 -13.21 -0.17 0.41
N ALA A 172 -14.45 0.19 0.06
CA ALA A 172 -15.51 0.46 1.03
C ALA A 172 -15.86 -0.79 1.85
N GLY A 173 -15.95 -1.96 1.20
CA GLY A 173 -16.20 -3.24 1.88
C GLY A 173 -15.12 -3.55 2.92
N VAL A 174 -13.84 -3.39 2.60
CA VAL A 174 -12.73 -3.59 3.54
C VAL A 174 -12.85 -2.63 4.74
N MET A 175 -13.20 -1.37 4.51
CA MET A 175 -13.44 -0.40 5.58
C MET A 175 -14.60 -0.85 6.48
N LEU A 176 -15.72 -1.29 5.90
CA LEU A 176 -16.88 -1.78 6.67
C LEU A 176 -16.52 -3.01 7.52
N PHE A 177 -15.72 -3.94 6.99
CA PHE A 177 -15.23 -5.07 7.78
C PHE A 177 -14.36 -4.63 8.95
N TYR A 178 -13.49 -3.64 8.75
CA TYR A 178 -12.73 -3.07 9.86
C TYR A 178 -13.64 -2.40 10.90
N MET A 179 -14.68 -1.67 10.49
CA MET A 179 -15.66 -1.09 11.42
C MET A 179 -16.35 -2.17 12.26
N PHE A 180 -16.75 -3.30 11.66
CA PHE A 180 -17.27 -4.43 12.43
C PHE A 180 -16.24 -5.01 13.40
N LEU A 181 -14.97 -5.13 12.99
CA LEU A 181 -13.89 -5.54 13.87
C LEU A 181 -13.75 -4.59 15.08
N THR A 182 -13.91 -3.27 14.90
CA THR A 182 -13.82 -2.33 16.02
C THR A 182 -14.88 -2.57 17.10
N PHE A 183 -16.10 -2.98 16.73
CA PHE A 183 -17.12 -3.35 17.71
C PHE A 183 -16.73 -4.59 18.52
N VAL A 184 -16.10 -5.58 17.87
CA VAL A 184 -15.60 -6.77 18.55
C VAL A 184 -14.46 -6.42 19.51
N VAL A 185 -13.50 -5.60 19.06
CA VAL A 185 -12.39 -5.13 19.91
C VAL A 185 -12.93 -4.36 21.11
N TYR A 186 -13.88 -3.44 20.90
CA TYR A 186 -14.52 -2.68 21.98
C TYR A 186 -15.27 -3.56 22.99
N ALA A 187 -15.87 -4.66 22.55
CA ALA A 187 -16.59 -5.58 23.43
C ALA A 187 -15.67 -6.52 24.24
N THR A 188 -14.39 -6.62 23.88
CA THR A 188 -13.47 -7.65 24.42
C THR A 188 -12.22 -7.09 25.10
N GLN A 189 -12.04 -5.76 25.13
CA GLN A 189 -10.92 -5.05 25.76
C GLN A 189 -11.44 -3.94 26.66
#